data_AF-A0A3D1V5I3-F1
#
_entry.id   AF-A0A3D1V5I3-F1
#
_cell.length_a   1.000
_cell.length_b   1.000
_cell.length_c   1.000
_cell.angle_alpha   90.00
_cell.angle_beta   90.00
_cell.angle_gamma   90.00
#
_symmetry.space_group_name_H-M   'P 1'
#
loop_
_entity.id
_entity.type
_entity.pdbx_description
1 polymer ?
#
loop_
_entity_poly.entity_id
_entity_poly.type
_entity_poly.pdbx_seq_one_letter_code
_entity_poly.pdbx_strand_id
1 'polypeptide(L)'
;HIGMTAPLLLNSDGSQQSAGYSFPQPASLLLDFLPTPARLLESPLNGRIPTGDGTQPIRIDYPLGAAMCVRRTAADDAGPLDEGYGMYSEEIDWARRFAERGWTILLMPNARIIHHGGRSTAQRPDAMREALWASRARYGGRWWGARQRRLAATLVSFGTRLDDRHADEQRRAANSRIRETFREA
;
A
#
# COMPACT_ATOMS: atom_id res chain seq x y z
N HIS A 1 7.99 -7.77 -21.47
CA HIS A 1 6.86 -8.66 -21.09
C HIS A 1 5.94 -7.91 -20.13
N ILE A 2 4.79 -7.39 -20.60
CA ILE A 2 3.84 -6.62 -19.76
C ILE A 2 2.86 -7.61 -19.11
N GLY A 3 2.82 -7.66 -17.79
CA GLY A 3 1.94 -8.56 -17.03
C GLY A 3 0.70 -7.89 -16.47
N MET A 4 0.82 -6.63 -16.04
CA MET A 4 -0.26 -5.86 -15.43
C MET A 4 -0.25 -4.41 -15.91
N THR A 5 -1.42 -3.83 -16.09
CA THR A 5 -1.61 -2.41 -16.33
C THR A 5 -2.65 -1.84 -15.38
N ALA A 6 -2.54 -0.54 -15.07
CA ALA A 6 -3.53 0.18 -14.28
C ALA A 6 -3.85 1.53 -14.91
N PRO A 7 -5.09 2.04 -14.78
CA PRO A 7 -5.45 3.37 -15.26
C PRO A 7 -4.95 4.45 -14.29
N LEU A 8 -4.94 5.69 -14.76
CA LEU A 8 -4.95 6.84 -13.84
C LEU A 8 -6.27 6.89 -13.09
N LEU A 9 -6.18 7.17 -11.80
CA LEU A 9 -7.33 7.35 -10.94
C LEU A 9 -7.60 8.85 -10.79
N LEU A 10 -8.87 9.21 -10.86
CA LEU A 10 -9.36 10.57 -10.69
C LEU A 10 -10.27 10.63 -9.46
N ASN A 11 -10.20 11.73 -8.73
CA ASN A 11 -11.18 12.11 -7.73
C ASN A 11 -12.52 12.43 -8.42
N SER A 12 -13.60 12.53 -7.62
CA SER A 12 -14.94 12.89 -8.11
C SER A 12 -14.98 14.24 -8.82
N ASP A 13 -14.07 15.16 -8.48
CA ASP A 13 -13.94 16.49 -9.10
C ASP A 13 -13.05 16.48 -10.36
N GLY A 14 -12.56 15.32 -10.78
CA GLY A 14 -11.68 15.15 -11.94
C GLY A 14 -10.19 15.41 -11.67
N SER A 15 -9.82 15.84 -10.46
CA SER A 15 -8.40 15.97 -10.08
C SER A 15 -7.72 14.61 -10.00
N GLN A 16 -6.42 14.56 -10.26
CA GLN A 16 -5.71 13.29 -10.33
C GLN A 16 -5.39 12.72 -8.94
N GLN A 17 -5.64 11.43 -8.74
CA GLN A 17 -5.16 10.67 -7.58
C GLN A 17 -3.79 10.03 -7.88
N SER A 18 -3.05 9.73 -6.82
CA SER A 18 -1.91 8.82 -6.94
C SER A 18 -2.40 7.42 -7.32
N ALA A 19 -1.82 6.83 -8.36
CA ALA A 19 -2.26 5.54 -8.90
C ALA A 19 -1.12 4.53 -9.08
N GLY A 20 0.14 4.93 -8.82
CA GLY A 20 1.32 4.11 -8.99
C GLY A 20 2.34 4.34 -7.89
N TYR A 21 2.97 3.25 -7.45
CA TYR A 21 3.81 3.26 -6.26
C TYR A 21 5.05 2.37 -6.42
N SER A 22 6.08 2.67 -5.62
CA SER A 22 7.25 1.84 -5.36
C SER A 22 7.02 0.92 -4.17
N PHE A 23 7.61 -0.29 -4.19
CA PHE A 23 7.39 -1.28 -3.14
C PHE A 23 7.65 -0.73 -1.73
N PRO A 24 6.78 -1.06 -0.74
CA PRO A 24 6.90 -0.52 0.61
C PRO A 24 8.25 -0.83 1.26
N GLN A 25 8.82 0.19 1.90
CA GLN A 25 10.03 0.08 2.70
C GLN A 25 9.67 0.25 4.19
N PRO A 26 10.39 -0.39 5.12
CA PRO A 26 10.12 -0.24 6.56
C PRO A 26 10.03 1.22 7.02
N ALA A 27 10.84 2.11 6.44
CA ALA A 27 10.87 3.52 6.78
C ALA A 27 9.57 4.27 6.41
N SER A 28 8.85 3.84 5.36
CA SER A 28 7.62 4.52 4.93
C SER A 28 6.49 4.35 5.95
N LEU A 29 6.53 3.31 6.78
CA LEU A 29 5.53 3.08 7.85
C LEU A 29 5.50 4.20 8.89
N LEU A 30 6.62 4.90 9.11
CA LEU A 30 6.67 5.98 10.08
C LEU A 30 5.83 7.19 9.65
N LEU A 31 5.67 7.40 8.33
CA LEU A 31 4.94 8.53 7.77
C LEU A 31 3.45 8.49 8.15
N ASP A 32 2.89 7.30 8.42
CA ASP A 32 1.49 7.11 8.86
C ASP A 32 1.24 7.52 10.32
N PHE A 33 2.28 7.72 11.13
CA PHE A 33 2.16 8.09 12.56
C PHE A 33 2.56 9.53 12.87
N LEU A 34 3.29 10.18 11.95
CA LEU A 34 3.73 11.55 12.10
C LEU A 34 2.71 12.51 11.47
N PRO A 35 2.58 13.75 11.98
CA PRO A 35 1.85 14.82 11.29
C PRO A 35 2.64 15.25 10.05
N THR A 36 2.65 14.38 9.04
CA THR A 36 3.44 14.53 7.82
C THR A 36 2.72 15.53 6.90
N PRO A 37 3.36 16.65 6.52
CA PRO A 37 2.78 17.58 5.56
C PRO A 37 2.35 16.87 4.28
N ALA A 38 1.19 17.26 3.72
CA ALA A 38 0.63 16.65 2.51
C ALA A 38 1.66 16.52 1.38
N ARG A 39 2.50 17.55 1.17
CA ARG A 39 3.59 17.52 0.18
C ARG A 39 4.54 16.33 0.30
N LEU A 40 4.81 15.85 1.52
CA LEU A 40 5.69 14.71 1.75
C LEU A 40 4.93 13.39 1.56
N LEU A 41 3.66 13.34 1.99
CA LEU A 41 2.78 12.20 1.74
C LEU A 41 2.52 11.97 0.26
N GLU A 42 2.50 13.04 -0.54
CA GLU A 42 2.32 13.01 -2.00
C GLU A 42 3.63 12.85 -2.79
N SER A 43 4.76 12.72 -2.09
CA SER A 43 6.08 12.62 -2.71
C SER A 43 6.57 11.17 -2.86
N PRO A 44 7.65 10.95 -3.63
CA PRO A 44 8.35 9.66 -3.69
C PRO A 44 8.82 9.13 -2.33
N LEU A 45 8.96 9.99 -1.30
CA LEU A 45 9.30 9.54 0.06
C LEU A 45 8.24 8.60 0.65
N ASN A 46 6.98 8.76 0.23
CA ASN A 46 5.88 7.86 0.58
C ASN A 46 5.61 6.82 -0.53
N GLY A 47 6.62 6.54 -1.35
CA GLY A 47 6.56 5.56 -2.43
C GLY A 47 5.72 5.97 -3.63
N ARG A 48 5.17 7.19 -3.71
CA ARG A 48 4.36 7.61 -4.87
C ARG A 48 5.23 7.88 -6.08
N ILE A 49 4.82 7.36 -7.24
CA ILE A 49 5.48 7.62 -8.51
C ILE A 49 4.78 8.77 -9.21
N PRO A 50 5.47 9.90 -9.48
CA PRO A 50 4.90 11.03 -10.21
C PRO A 50 4.47 10.60 -11.62
N THR A 51 3.32 11.10 -12.07
CA THR A 51 2.78 10.75 -13.37
C THR A 51 3.30 11.61 -14.53
N GLY A 52 4.19 12.57 -14.23
CA GLY A 52 4.74 13.50 -15.21
C GLY A 52 3.64 14.27 -15.95
N ASP A 53 3.79 14.40 -17.26
CA ASP A 53 2.83 15.03 -18.15
C ASP A 53 1.57 14.19 -18.42
N GLY A 54 1.52 12.95 -17.91
CA GLY A 54 0.40 12.04 -18.10
C GLY A 54 0.17 11.68 -19.58
N THR A 55 1.23 11.57 -20.40
CA THR A 55 1.11 11.17 -21.81
C THR A 55 1.70 9.79 -22.08
N GLN A 56 2.76 9.41 -21.38
CA GLN A 56 3.48 8.15 -21.60
C GLN A 56 3.17 7.10 -20.52
N PRO A 57 3.12 5.80 -20.87
CA PRO A 57 3.07 4.73 -19.88
C PRO A 57 4.22 4.81 -18.88
N ILE A 58 3.92 4.59 -17.61
CA ILE A 58 4.88 4.77 -16.51
C ILE A 58 5.09 3.43 -15.84
N ARG A 59 6.35 3.01 -15.72
CA ARG A 59 6.68 1.81 -14.97
C ARG A 59 6.50 2.07 -13.48
N ILE A 60 5.78 1.17 -12.83
CA ILE A 60 5.50 1.20 -11.40
C ILE A 60 5.82 -0.17 -10.78
N ASP A 61 6.00 -0.22 -9.47
CA ASP A 61 6.17 -1.49 -8.77
C ASP A 61 4.82 -2.13 -8.45
N TYR A 62 3.81 -1.32 -8.08
CA TYR A 62 2.44 -1.77 -7.91
C TYR A 62 1.43 -0.63 -8.14
N PRO A 63 0.22 -0.93 -8.64
CA PRO A 63 -0.87 0.04 -8.74
C PRO A 63 -1.69 0.10 -7.47
N LEU A 64 -2.55 1.12 -7.34
CA LEU A 64 -3.63 1.03 -6.35
C LEU A 64 -4.59 -0.10 -6.71
N GLY A 65 -5.00 -0.91 -5.73
CA GLY A 65 -5.91 -2.06 -5.92
C GLY A 65 -7.31 -1.73 -6.48
N ALA A 66 -7.63 -0.45 -6.71
CA ALA A 66 -8.93 0.02 -7.18
C ALA A 66 -9.26 -0.43 -8.61
N ALA A 67 -8.28 -0.49 -9.51
CA ALA A 67 -8.48 -0.92 -10.88
C ALA A 67 -7.17 -1.42 -11.52
N MET A 68 -7.21 -2.62 -12.11
CA MET A 68 -6.09 -3.19 -12.83
C MET A 68 -6.58 -4.12 -13.95
N CYS A 69 -5.80 -4.20 -15.02
CA CYS A 69 -5.96 -5.19 -16.07
C CYS A 69 -4.75 -6.11 -16.05
N VAL A 70 -4.99 -7.41 -16.00
CA VAL A 70 -3.94 -8.41 -15.79
C VAL A 70 -3.95 -9.40 -16.95
N ARG A 71 -2.79 -9.63 -17.55
CA ARG A 71 -2.62 -10.64 -18.59
C ARG A 71 -2.80 -12.02 -17.97
N ARG A 72 -3.71 -12.82 -18.53
CA ARG A 72 -3.99 -14.19 -18.06
C ARG A 72 -2.72 -15.01 -17.83
N THR A 73 -1.83 -15.07 -18.81
CA THR A 73 -0.57 -15.84 -18.68
C THR A 73 0.33 -15.35 -17.55
N ALA A 74 0.29 -14.06 -17.21
CA ALA A 74 1.06 -13.51 -16.10
C ALA A 74 0.39 -13.81 -14.75
N ALA A 75 -0.95 -13.81 -14.70
CA ALA A 75 -1.70 -14.24 -13.52
C ALA A 75 -1.50 -15.74 -13.23
N ASP A 76 -1.57 -16.58 -14.26
CA ASP A 76 -1.36 -18.03 -14.14
C ASP A 76 0.06 -18.34 -13.63
N ASP A 77 1.05 -17.59 -14.09
CA ASP A 77 2.44 -17.70 -13.65
C ASP A 77 2.63 -17.19 -12.20
N ALA A 78 2.14 -15.98 -11.89
CA ALA A 78 2.25 -15.37 -10.57
C ALA A 78 1.43 -16.07 -9.47
N GLY A 79 0.39 -16.82 -9.85
CA GLY A 79 -0.65 -17.35 -8.98
C GLY A 79 -1.73 -16.31 -8.64
N PRO A 80 -2.83 -16.70 -7.98
CA PRO A 80 -3.92 -15.80 -7.62
C PRO A 80 -3.51 -14.79 -6.54
N LEU A 81 -4.39 -13.83 -6.22
CA LEU A 81 -4.28 -13.05 -4.99
C LEU A 81 -4.24 -13.99 -3.77
N ASP A 82 -3.47 -13.63 -2.75
CA ASP A 82 -3.33 -14.44 -1.54
C ASP A 82 -4.51 -14.14 -0.60
N GLU A 83 -5.40 -15.11 -0.43
CA GLU A 83 -6.60 -15.03 0.43
C GLU A 83 -6.26 -14.87 1.93
N GLY A 84 -4.99 -15.07 2.32
CA GLY A 84 -4.51 -14.76 3.67
C GLY A 84 -4.48 -13.27 3.99
N TYR A 85 -4.64 -12.40 2.99
CA TYR A 85 -4.91 -10.97 3.18
C TYR A 85 -6.42 -10.75 3.21
N GLY A 86 -6.93 -10.23 4.32
CA GLY A 86 -8.35 -9.85 4.40
C GLY A 86 -8.68 -8.58 3.61
N MET A 87 -7.82 -7.56 3.73
CA MET A 87 -7.91 -6.31 3.00
C MET A 87 -6.58 -5.55 3.06
N TYR A 88 -6.24 -4.84 1.99
CA TYR A 88 -4.97 -4.15 1.77
C TYR A 88 -3.75 -5.05 1.62
N SER A 89 -2.77 -4.56 0.86
CA SER A 89 -1.48 -5.22 0.61
C SER A 89 -1.57 -6.53 -0.17
N GLU A 90 -2.75 -7.06 -0.44
CA GLU A 90 -2.94 -8.21 -1.33
C GLU A 90 -2.46 -7.89 -2.75
N GLU A 91 -2.75 -6.69 -3.22
CA GLU A 91 -2.34 -6.20 -4.53
C GLU A 91 -0.84 -5.93 -4.59
N ILE A 92 -0.27 -5.47 -3.47
CA ILE A 92 1.16 -5.18 -3.34
C ILE A 92 1.96 -6.49 -3.35
N ASP A 93 1.51 -7.49 -2.58
CA ASP A 93 2.05 -8.85 -2.60
C ASP A 93 1.99 -9.46 -4.01
N TRP A 94 0.85 -9.32 -4.66
CA TRP A 94 0.66 -9.86 -6.01
C TRP A 94 1.59 -9.20 -7.00
N ALA A 95 1.66 -7.87 -7.01
CA ALA A 95 2.58 -7.11 -7.84
C ALA A 95 4.05 -7.49 -7.58
N ARG A 96 4.42 -7.78 -6.33
CA ARG A 96 5.76 -8.29 -5.99
C ARG A 96 6.04 -9.64 -6.63
N ARG A 97 5.06 -10.56 -6.62
CA ARG A 97 5.18 -11.87 -7.30
C ARG A 97 5.29 -11.75 -8.83
N PHE A 98 4.64 -10.75 -9.43
CA PHE A 98 4.82 -10.42 -10.84
C PHE A 98 6.26 -9.94 -11.11
N ALA A 99 6.76 -9.05 -10.27
CA ALA A 99 8.11 -8.50 -10.41
C ALA A 99 9.20 -9.57 -10.26
N GLU A 100 9.09 -10.49 -9.29
CA GLU A 100 10.02 -11.63 -9.10
C GLU A 100 10.07 -12.57 -10.33
N ARG A 101 9.00 -12.58 -11.13
CA ARG A 101 8.90 -13.35 -12.39
C ARG A 101 9.28 -12.54 -13.63
N GLY A 102 9.76 -11.30 -13.45
CA GLY A 102 10.20 -10.44 -14.55
C GLY A 102 9.07 -9.76 -15.33
N TRP A 103 7.83 -9.81 -14.83
CA TRP A 103 6.72 -9.09 -15.46
C TRP A 103 6.82 -7.59 -15.19
N THR A 104 6.54 -6.79 -16.23
CA THR A 104 6.44 -5.34 -16.11
C THR A 104 5.02 -4.92 -15.76
N ILE A 105 4.92 -3.97 -14.84
CA ILE A 105 3.67 -3.32 -14.42
C ILE A 105 3.69 -1.87 -14.86
N LEU A 106 2.63 -1.43 -15.54
CA LEU A 106 2.55 -0.09 -16.13
C LEU A 106 1.30 0.65 -15.67
N LEU A 107 1.47 1.93 -15.33
CA LEU A 107 0.40 2.90 -15.25
C LEU A 107 0.15 3.46 -16.66
N MET A 108 -1.10 3.42 -17.12
CA MET A 108 -1.51 3.79 -18.47
C MET A 108 -2.28 5.11 -18.43
N PRO A 109 -1.68 6.24 -18.85
CA PRO A 109 -2.31 7.55 -18.67
C PRO A 109 -3.49 7.86 -19.60
N ASN A 110 -3.59 7.12 -20.70
CA ASN A 110 -4.73 7.18 -21.62
C ASN A 110 -5.97 6.45 -21.08
N ALA A 111 -5.84 5.61 -20.06
CA ALA A 111 -6.95 4.99 -19.36
C ALA A 111 -7.21 5.76 -18.05
N ARG A 112 -8.44 6.23 -17.85
CA ARG A 112 -8.81 7.06 -16.69
C ARG A 112 -10.08 6.54 -16.05
N ILE A 113 -10.08 6.42 -14.73
CA ILE A 113 -11.24 5.96 -13.94
C ILE A 113 -11.48 6.93 -12.79
N ILE A 114 -12.74 7.32 -12.57
CA ILE A 114 -13.14 8.03 -11.36
C ILE A 114 -13.22 7.03 -10.22
N HIS A 115 -12.43 7.24 -9.17
CA HIS A 115 -12.37 6.38 -8.00
C HIS A 115 -12.82 7.12 -6.76
N HIS A 116 -13.95 6.69 -6.20
CA HIS A 116 -14.47 7.22 -4.94
C HIS A 116 -13.79 6.54 -3.74
N GLY A 117 -12.55 6.93 -3.46
CA GLY A 117 -11.71 6.32 -2.42
C GLY A 117 -12.32 6.38 -1.01
N GLY A 118 -12.12 5.32 -0.24
CA GLY A 118 -12.48 5.25 1.19
C GLY A 118 -13.99 5.17 1.49
N ARG A 119 -14.87 5.13 0.48
CA ARG A 119 -16.34 5.11 0.70
C ARG A 119 -16.81 3.83 1.38
N SER A 120 -16.27 2.68 0.98
CA SER A 120 -16.62 1.38 1.58
C SER A 120 -16.08 1.21 3.00
N THR A 121 -15.04 1.97 3.37
CA THR A 121 -14.33 1.81 4.63
C THR A 121 -14.69 2.84 5.69
N ALA A 122 -15.37 3.93 5.29
CA ALA A 122 -15.74 5.04 6.17
C ALA A 122 -16.65 4.63 7.34
N GLN A 123 -17.38 3.52 7.21
CA GLN A 123 -18.31 3.03 8.23
C GLN A 123 -17.59 2.35 9.42
N ARG A 124 -16.36 1.86 9.24
CA ARG A 124 -15.61 1.10 10.26
C ARG A 124 -14.12 1.48 10.30
N PRO A 125 -13.78 2.73 10.66
CA PRO A 125 -12.42 3.24 10.55
C PRO A 125 -11.39 2.45 11.40
N ASP A 126 -11.75 2.02 12.60
CA ASP A 126 -10.81 1.29 13.47
C ASP A 126 -10.54 -0.14 13.00
N ALA A 127 -11.59 -0.88 12.62
CA ALA A 127 -11.42 -2.21 12.05
C ALA A 127 -10.59 -2.16 10.76
N MET A 128 -10.78 -1.11 9.96
CA MET A 128 -10.02 -0.90 8.74
C MET A 128 -8.55 -0.60 9.01
N ARG A 129 -8.27 0.22 10.03
CA ARG A 129 -6.91 0.49 10.47
C ARG A 129 -6.22 -0.80 10.92
N GLU A 130 -6.90 -1.63 11.71
CA GLU A 130 -6.35 -2.91 12.17
C GLU A 130 -6.05 -3.83 10.99
N ALA A 131 -6.98 -3.97 10.03
CA ALA A 131 -6.76 -4.74 8.81
C ALA A 131 -5.55 -4.23 8.02
N LEU A 132 -5.43 -2.91 7.82
CA LEU A 132 -4.31 -2.29 7.13
C LEU A 132 -2.96 -2.65 7.78
N TRP A 133 -2.86 -2.53 9.10
CA TRP A 133 -1.61 -2.80 9.80
C TRP A 133 -1.28 -4.29 9.87
N ALA A 134 -2.29 -5.16 10.03
CA ALA A 134 -2.10 -6.61 9.97
C ALA A 134 -1.59 -7.05 8.60
N SER A 135 -2.19 -6.53 7.52
CA SER A 135 -1.75 -6.81 6.15
C SER A 135 -0.34 -6.29 5.87
N ARG A 136 0.02 -5.11 6.36
CA ARG A 136 1.39 -4.57 6.25
C ARG A 136 2.41 -5.43 7.01
N ALA A 137 2.06 -5.92 8.21
CA ALA A 137 2.92 -6.83 8.96
C ALA A 137 3.13 -8.14 8.21
N ARG A 138 2.06 -8.73 7.66
CA ARG A 138 2.12 -9.95 6.82
C ARG A 138 2.99 -9.75 5.58
N TYR A 139 2.80 -8.66 4.85
CA TYR A 139 3.65 -8.31 3.70
C TYR A 139 5.12 -8.21 4.12
N GLY A 140 5.39 -7.53 5.25
CA GLY A 140 6.73 -7.45 5.81
C GLY A 140 7.33 -8.80 6.19
N GLY A 141 6.55 -9.67 6.84
CA GLY A 141 6.95 -11.03 7.18
C GLY A 141 7.38 -11.84 5.96
N ARG A 142 6.68 -11.67 4.83
CA ARG A 142 6.96 -12.38 3.57
C ARG A 142 8.14 -11.81 2.79
N TRP A 143 8.25 -10.48 2.69
CA TRP A 143 9.15 -9.84 1.72
C TRP A 143 10.34 -9.09 2.32
N TRP A 144 10.33 -8.82 3.62
CA TRP A 144 11.44 -8.13 4.29
C TRP A 144 12.38 -9.09 5.00
N GLY A 145 13.68 -8.82 4.91
CA GLY A 145 14.69 -9.54 5.68
C GLY A 145 14.65 -9.19 7.17
N ALA A 146 15.36 -9.98 8.00
CA ALA A 146 15.32 -9.82 9.46
C ALA A 146 15.64 -8.40 9.97
N ARG A 147 16.59 -7.69 9.34
CA ARG A 147 16.94 -6.31 9.69
C ARG A 147 15.80 -5.33 9.39
N GLN A 148 15.17 -5.49 8.24
CA GLN A 148 14.04 -4.66 7.81
C GLN A 148 12.82 -4.89 8.72
N ARG A 149 12.54 -6.14 9.10
CA ARG A 149 11.45 -6.47 10.05
C ARG A 149 11.69 -5.88 11.44
N ARG A 150 12.91 -5.99 11.97
CA ARG A 150 13.29 -5.35 13.25
C ARG A 150 13.13 -3.83 13.20
N LEU A 151 13.54 -3.20 12.08
CA LEU A 151 13.35 -1.77 11.89
C LEU A 151 11.87 -1.42 11.83
N ALA A 152 11.05 -2.16 11.06
CA ALA A 152 9.61 -1.95 10.97
C ALA A 152 8.94 -2.05 12.35
N ALA A 153 9.23 -3.10 13.12
CA ALA A 153 8.69 -3.28 14.47
C ALA A 153 9.08 -2.14 15.42
N THR A 154 10.31 -1.64 15.31
CA THR A 154 10.79 -0.49 16.10
C THR A 154 10.05 0.79 15.73
N LEU A 155 9.92 1.07 14.42
CA LEU A 155 9.25 2.28 13.91
C LEU A 155 7.76 2.28 14.25
N VAL A 156 7.08 1.14 14.09
CA VAL A 156 5.67 0.98 14.45
C VAL A 156 5.48 1.11 15.97
N SER A 157 6.36 0.52 16.77
CA SER A 157 6.31 0.67 18.24
C SER A 157 6.50 2.11 18.68
N PHE A 158 7.42 2.84 18.04
CA PHE A 158 7.62 4.25 18.31
C PHE A 158 6.40 5.09 17.88
N GLY A 159 5.94 4.93 16.64
CA GLY A 159 4.83 5.70 16.09
C GLY A 159 3.52 5.50 16.85
N THR A 160 3.17 4.25 17.16
CA THR A 160 1.97 3.95 17.96
C THR A 160 2.05 4.51 19.39
N ARG A 161 3.24 4.53 20.03
CA ARG A 161 3.42 5.15 21.36
C ARG A 161 3.30 6.68 21.33
N LEU A 162 3.68 7.31 20.23
CA LEU A 162 3.43 8.74 20.04
C LEU A 162 1.94 9.02 19.90
N ASP A 163 1.23 8.22 19.11
CA ASP A 163 -0.23 8.29 18.93
C ASP A 163 -0.97 8.05 20.25
N ASP A 164 -0.52 7.09 21.07
CA ASP A 164 -1.11 6.76 22.37
C ASP A 164 -1.18 7.94 23.36
N ARG A 165 -0.34 8.98 23.20
CA ARG A 165 -0.31 10.17 24.07
C ARG A 165 -1.58 11.00 24.01
N HIS A 166 -2.30 10.95 22.89
CA HIS A 166 -3.52 11.72 22.65
C HIS A 166 -4.73 10.83 22.32
N ALA A 167 -4.53 9.51 22.34
CA ALA A 167 -5.55 8.51 22.00
C ALA A 167 -6.56 8.28 23.14
N ASP A 168 -7.74 7.78 22.80
CA ASP A 168 -8.65 7.16 23.76
C ASP A 168 -8.23 5.71 24.10
N GLU A 169 -8.98 5.03 24.97
CA GLU A 169 -8.68 3.65 25.38
C GLU A 169 -8.79 2.64 24.23
N GLN A 170 -9.79 2.82 23.35
CA GLN A 170 -10.01 1.96 22.20
C GLN A 170 -8.85 2.03 21.21
N ARG A 171 -8.39 3.24 20.88
CA ARG A 171 -7.22 3.49 20.01
C ARG A 171 -5.93 2.95 20.64
N ARG A 172 -5.73 3.11 21.96
CA ARG A 172 -4.58 2.51 22.67
C ARG A 172 -4.59 0.99 22.59
N ALA A 173 -5.74 0.36 22.77
CA ALA A 173 -5.87 -1.10 22.65
C ALA A 173 -5.55 -1.58 21.22
N ALA A 174 -6.06 -0.89 20.19
CA ALA A 174 -5.74 -1.18 18.79
C ALA A 174 -4.23 -1.00 18.49
N ASN A 175 -3.63 0.09 18.98
CA ASN A 175 -2.19 0.34 18.85
C ASN A 175 -1.35 -0.75 19.54
N SER A 176 -1.84 -1.31 20.67
CA SER A 176 -1.19 -2.45 21.33
C SER A 176 -1.19 -3.70 20.45
N ARG A 177 -2.35 -4.04 19.84
CA ARG A 177 -2.46 -5.17 18.89
C ARG A 177 -1.52 -5.00 17.70
N ILE A 178 -1.48 -3.80 17.10
CA ILE A 178 -0.58 -3.49 15.98
C ILE A 178 0.89 -3.77 16.36
N ARG A 179 1.33 -3.36 17.56
CA ARG A 179 2.70 -3.62 18.03
C ARG A 179 3.00 -5.10 18.24
N GLU A 180 2.03 -5.87 18.69
CA GLU A 180 2.16 -7.32 18.85
C GLU A 180 2.31 -8.00 17.49
N THR A 181 1.44 -7.70 16.53
CA THR A 181 1.51 -8.25 15.17
C THR A 181 2.86 -8.00 14.49
N PHE A 182 3.44 -6.81 14.64
CA PHE A 182 4.77 -6.52 14.07
C PHE A 182 5.94 -7.16 14.82
N ARG A 183 5.76 -7.57 16.08
CA ARG A 183 6.78 -8.32 16.82
C ARG A 183 6.81 -9.80 16.44
N GLU A 184 5.66 -10.34 16.03
CA GLU A 184 5.48 -11.75 15.68
C GLU A 184 5.80 -12.07 14.20
N ALA A 185 5.71 -11.08 13.32
CA ALA A 185 6.01 -11.19 11.88
C ALA A 185 7.52 -11.18 11.54
#